data_AF-A0A7Z9D6Z0-F1
#
_entry.id   AF-A0A7Z9D6Z0-F1
#
_cell.length_a   1.000
_cell.length_b   1.000
_cell.length_c   1.000
_cell.angle_alpha   90.00
_cell.angle_beta   90.00
_cell.angle_gamma   90.00
#
_symmetry.space_group_name_H-M   'P 1'
#
loop_
_entity.id
_entity.type
_entity.pdbx_description
1 polymer ?
#
loop_
_entity_poly.entity_id
_entity_poly.type
_entity_poly.pdbx_seq_one_letter_code
_entity_poly.pdbx_strand_id
1 'polypeptide(L)'
;MKILAAMSGGVDSAVAAARAVDAGHEVVGVHLALSRMPGTLRTGSRGCCTLEDSMDARRVCAQLGIPFFVWDFSERFKEDVVDDFIAEYEAGRTPNPCMRCNEKIKFAALLEKAVSLGFDAVVTGHYARVITNDDGNRELHRAADWAKDQSYVLGVLTHEQLKHAWFPLATTPSKAEVREEAARRGFSVAKKPDSYDICFIPEGDTRAWLGEHIQMRPGLIKDTSGTVLGEHPGAQAYTVGQRKGLALGKPAPDGKPRFVLEIRPKTNEVIVGSRELLAVDEIRGIRATWAGVPVAEATEFMRQDPKLGASSATFEVTAQVRAHADPVRGTAHLQWVENTDEDTEGQLRLETVVRLKDGLSGVAPGQTMVLYQGTRVLGQSTIARAYSLAREDIRQTAA
;
A
#
# COMPACT_ATOMS: atom_id res chain seq x y z
N MET A 1 16.25 -26.13 -0.10
CA MET A 1 16.06 -24.85 0.61
C MET A 1 15.18 -25.08 1.81
N LYS A 2 15.45 -24.35 2.89
CA LYS A 2 14.61 -24.22 4.06
C LYS A 2 13.70 -23.01 3.89
N ILE A 3 12.40 -23.23 3.82
CA ILE A 3 11.40 -22.24 3.42
C ILE A 3 10.44 -21.97 4.58
N LEU A 4 10.25 -20.69 4.90
CA LEU A 4 9.24 -20.27 5.86
C LEU A 4 7.95 -19.89 5.11
N ALA A 5 6.87 -20.63 5.33
CA ALA A 5 5.57 -20.34 4.74
C ALA A 5 4.76 -19.38 5.62
N ALA A 6 4.47 -18.18 5.11
CA ALA A 6 3.59 -17.23 5.78
C ALA A 6 2.12 -17.67 5.61
N MET A 7 1.57 -18.26 6.67
CA MET A 7 0.24 -18.87 6.70
C MET A 7 -0.80 -17.89 7.24
N SER A 8 -1.59 -17.27 6.37
CA SER A 8 -2.63 -16.31 6.78
C SER A 8 -3.92 -16.97 7.28
N GLY A 9 -4.06 -18.29 7.16
CA GLY A 9 -5.33 -18.99 7.37
C GLY A 9 -6.28 -18.94 6.17
N GLY A 10 -5.82 -18.39 5.04
CA GLY A 10 -6.56 -18.33 3.78
C GLY A 10 -6.10 -19.39 2.77
N VAL A 11 -6.92 -19.57 1.73
CA VAL A 11 -6.70 -20.56 0.66
C VAL A 11 -5.39 -20.33 -0.10
N ASP A 12 -5.04 -19.07 -0.37
CA ASP A 12 -3.86 -18.73 -1.16
C ASP A 12 -2.57 -19.13 -0.43
N SER A 13 -2.46 -18.84 0.87
CA SER A 13 -1.30 -19.26 1.67
C SER A 13 -1.21 -20.79 1.82
N ALA A 14 -2.36 -21.47 1.91
CA ALA A 14 -2.40 -22.92 2.02
C ALA A 14 -1.86 -23.61 0.76
N VAL A 15 -2.30 -23.17 -0.42
CA VAL A 15 -1.82 -23.69 -1.70
C VAL A 15 -0.37 -23.30 -1.93
N ALA A 16 0.05 -22.09 -1.56
CA ALA A 16 1.44 -21.68 -1.67
C ALA A 16 2.38 -22.57 -0.84
N ALA A 17 2.02 -22.87 0.41
CA ALA A 17 2.78 -23.79 1.25
C ALA A 17 2.79 -25.22 0.68
N ALA A 18 1.65 -25.70 0.17
CA ALA A 18 1.55 -27.01 -0.45
C ALA A 18 2.49 -27.15 -1.67
N ARG A 19 2.51 -26.14 -2.55
CA ARG A 19 3.42 -26.11 -3.71
C ARG A 19 4.90 -26.05 -3.29
N ALA A 20 5.22 -25.39 -2.16
CA ALA A 20 6.57 -25.41 -1.62
C ALA A 20 6.99 -26.80 -1.12
N VAL A 21 6.07 -27.54 -0.49
CA VAL A 21 6.30 -28.94 -0.09
C VAL A 21 6.47 -29.84 -1.32
N ASP A 22 5.59 -29.71 -2.32
CA ASP A 22 5.64 -30.51 -3.55
C ASP A 22 6.92 -30.28 -4.36
N ALA A 23 7.49 -29.07 -4.29
CA ALA A 23 8.79 -28.73 -4.88
C ALA A 23 9.99 -29.35 -4.13
N GLY A 24 9.76 -30.12 -3.06
CA GLY A 24 10.79 -30.83 -2.30
C GLY A 24 11.57 -29.97 -1.32
N HIS A 25 10.99 -28.85 -0.86
CA HIS A 25 11.64 -27.99 0.13
C HIS A 25 11.35 -28.42 1.57
N GLU A 26 12.25 -28.06 2.49
CA GLU A 26 11.99 -28.16 3.93
C GLU A 26 11.12 -26.97 4.34
N VAL A 27 9.82 -27.19 4.53
CA VAL A 27 8.86 -26.10 4.79
C VAL A 27 8.50 -26.05 6.27
N VAL A 28 8.49 -24.83 6.83
CA VAL A 28 7.94 -24.53 8.16
C VAL A 28 6.85 -23.49 8.01
N GLY A 29 5.65 -23.76 8.52
CA GLY A 29 4.55 -22.80 8.55
C GLY A 29 4.68 -21.81 9.71
N VAL A 30 4.37 -20.55 9.45
CA VAL A 30 4.25 -19.53 10.49
C VAL A 30 2.98 -18.70 10.32
N HIS A 31 2.27 -18.47 11.41
CA HIS A 31 1.19 -17.48 11.47
C HIS A 31 1.62 -16.26 12.28
N LEU A 32 1.30 -15.07 11.79
CA LEU A 32 1.60 -13.82 12.50
C LEU A 32 0.39 -13.42 13.33
N ALA A 33 0.55 -13.33 14.65
CA ALA A 33 -0.42 -12.71 15.54
C ALA A 33 -0.17 -11.19 15.55
N LEU A 34 -1.09 -10.42 14.97
CA LEU A 34 -0.93 -8.97 14.76
C LEU A 34 -1.80 -8.11 15.70
N SER A 35 -2.77 -8.69 16.39
CA SER A 35 -3.64 -7.95 17.32
C SER A 35 -3.68 -8.63 18.68
N ARG A 36 -3.39 -7.85 19.73
CA ARG A 36 -3.58 -8.22 21.14
C ARG A 36 -4.96 -7.83 21.67
N MET A 37 -5.82 -7.16 20.88
CA MET A 37 -7.04 -6.52 21.39
C MET A 37 -7.97 -7.54 22.07
N PRO A 38 -8.09 -7.52 23.42
CA PRO A 38 -8.98 -8.40 24.14
C PRO A 38 -10.43 -8.09 23.78
N GLY A 39 -11.29 -9.11 23.65
CA GLY A 39 -12.73 -8.93 23.46
C GLY A 39 -13.23 -8.89 22.01
N THR A 40 -12.34 -8.88 21.01
CA THR A 40 -12.74 -9.00 19.60
C THR A 40 -12.69 -10.46 19.15
N LEU A 41 -13.67 -11.27 19.59
CA LEU A 41 -14.01 -12.50 18.88
C LEU A 41 -14.53 -12.09 17.50
N ARG A 42 -13.62 -11.97 16.54
CA ARG A 42 -13.95 -11.68 15.15
C ARG A 42 -14.70 -12.87 14.58
N THR A 43 -15.92 -12.63 14.14
CA THR A 43 -16.71 -13.58 13.37
C THR A 43 -16.72 -13.12 11.91
N GLY A 44 -16.30 -14.00 10.98
CA GLY A 44 -16.37 -13.76 9.54
C GLY A 44 -15.04 -13.37 8.87
N SER A 45 -15.12 -12.99 7.59
CA SER A 45 -13.95 -12.84 6.69
C SER A 45 -13.37 -11.42 6.63
N ARG A 46 -13.60 -10.56 7.62
CA ARG A 46 -13.05 -9.19 7.66
C ARG A 46 -11.68 -9.16 8.33
N GLY A 47 -10.66 -8.75 7.59
CA GLY A 47 -9.26 -8.76 8.04
C GLY A 47 -8.55 -10.12 7.93
N CYS A 48 -7.24 -10.11 8.13
CA CYS A 48 -6.38 -11.31 8.24
C CYS A 48 -5.78 -11.39 9.65
N CYS A 49 -5.32 -12.59 10.05
CA CYS A 49 -4.58 -12.83 11.31
C CYS A 49 -5.45 -12.91 12.58
N THR A 50 -6.60 -13.57 12.49
CA THR A 50 -7.47 -13.90 13.64
C THR A 50 -7.10 -15.22 14.31
N LEU A 51 -7.68 -15.49 15.49
CA LEU A 51 -7.52 -16.80 16.15
C LEU A 51 -8.06 -17.94 15.28
N GLU A 52 -9.19 -17.72 14.59
CA GLU A 52 -9.76 -18.68 13.65
C GLU A 52 -8.80 -18.95 12.48
N ASP A 53 -8.20 -17.90 11.92
CA ASP A 53 -7.20 -18.02 10.86
C ASP A 53 -5.97 -18.81 11.30
N SER A 54 -5.49 -18.59 12.53
CA SER A 54 -4.38 -19.34 13.10
C SER A 54 -4.71 -20.84 13.24
N MET A 55 -5.94 -21.17 13.65
CA MET A 55 -6.39 -22.56 13.72
C MET A 55 -6.50 -23.21 12.34
N ASP A 56 -6.98 -22.48 11.33
CA ASP A 56 -7.03 -22.95 9.95
C ASP A 56 -5.63 -23.18 9.37
N ALA A 57 -4.71 -22.23 9.59
CA ALA A 57 -3.31 -22.36 9.21
C ALA A 57 -2.68 -23.61 9.84
N ARG A 58 -2.92 -23.85 11.13
CA ARG A 58 -2.45 -25.04 11.85
C ARG A 58 -2.98 -26.33 11.24
N ARG A 59 -4.28 -26.40 10.91
CA ARG A 59 -4.89 -27.59 10.29
C ARG A 59 -4.26 -27.92 8.94
N VAL A 60 -4.06 -26.90 8.09
CA VAL A 60 -3.39 -27.06 6.81
C VAL A 60 -1.96 -27.55 6.99
N CYS A 61 -1.19 -26.95 7.91
CA CYS A 61 0.19 -27.38 8.17
C CYS A 61 0.27 -28.83 8.68
N ALA A 62 -0.64 -29.23 9.57
CA ALA A 62 -0.72 -30.60 10.07
C ALA A 62 -1.02 -31.59 8.93
N GLN A 63 -1.91 -31.22 8.02
CA GLN A 63 -2.24 -32.05 6.86
C GLN A 63 -1.09 -32.17 5.86
N LEU A 64 -0.29 -31.10 5.71
CA LEU A 64 0.93 -31.09 4.91
C LEU A 64 2.11 -31.81 5.59
N GLY A 65 1.99 -32.18 6.87
CA GLY A 65 3.08 -32.79 7.63
C GLY A 65 4.23 -31.83 7.96
N ILE A 66 3.97 -30.52 8.01
CA ILE A 66 5.00 -29.50 8.24
C ILE A 66 4.89 -28.88 9.65
N PRO A 67 6.00 -28.49 10.29
CA PRO A 67 5.98 -27.78 11.57
C PRO A 67 5.23 -26.44 11.45
N PHE A 68 4.58 -26.03 12.53
CA PHE A 68 3.80 -24.79 12.58
C PHE A 68 4.07 -23.99 13.85
N PHE A 69 4.33 -22.69 13.69
CA PHE A 69 4.54 -21.75 14.78
C PHE A 69 3.62 -20.54 14.67
N VAL A 70 3.35 -19.90 15.81
CA VAL A 70 2.70 -18.59 15.87
C VAL A 70 3.72 -17.60 16.41
N TRP A 71 3.95 -16.52 15.68
CA TRP A 71 4.83 -15.43 16.12
C TRP A 71 4.01 -14.20 16.45
N ASP A 72 4.24 -13.67 17.65
CA ASP A 72 3.67 -12.39 18.05
C ASP A 72 4.45 -11.24 17.40
N PHE A 73 3.72 -10.43 16.63
CA PHE A 73 4.19 -9.18 16.03
C PHE A 73 3.25 -8.03 16.38
N SER A 74 2.40 -8.18 17.41
CA SER A 74 1.35 -7.20 17.70
C SER A 74 1.87 -5.84 18.13
N GLU A 75 3.00 -5.80 18.84
CA GLU A 75 3.64 -4.54 19.27
C GLU A 75 4.12 -3.76 18.04
N ARG A 76 4.97 -4.39 17.22
CA ARG A 76 5.40 -3.82 15.93
C ARG A 76 4.22 -3.45 15.03
N PHE A 77 3.17 -4.27 14.99
CA PHE A 77 2.00 -3.96 14.19
C PHE A 77 1.26 -2.72 14.68
N LYS A 78 1.10 -2.57 16.01
CA LYS A 78 0.53 -1.36 16.59
C LYS A 78 1.39 -0.15 16.22
N GLU A 79 2.68 -0.20 16.49
CA GLU A 79 3.61 0.93 16.30
C GLU A 79 3.76 1.29 14.81
N ASP A 80 4.09 0.32 13.96
CA ASP A 80 4.48 0.56 12.56
C ASP A 80 3.29 0.65 11.59
N VAL A 81 2.09 0.24 12.00
CA VAL A 81 0.91 0.21 11.11
C VAL A 81 -0.27 0.99 11.69
N VAL A 82 -0.65 0.74 12.93
CA VAL A 82 -1.84 1.39 13.52
C VAL A 82 -1.56 2.84 13.91
N ASP A 83 -0.45 3.07 14.61
CA ASP A 83 -0.07 4.40 15.08
C ASP A 83 0.37 5.29 13.88
N ASP A 84 1.09 4.74 12.89
CA ASP A 84 1.35 5.41 11.60
C ASP A 84 0.04 5.79 10.88
N PHE A 85 -0.94 4.88 10.84
CA PHE A 85 -2.24 5.16 10.23
C PHE A 85 -2.96 6.32 10.92
N ILE A 86 -2.95 6.36 12.25
CA ILE A 86 -3.54 7.47 13.03
C ILE A 86 -2.81 8.78 12.73
N ALA A 87 -1.47 8.79 12.82
CA ALA A 87 -0.65 9.98 12.60
C ALA A 87 -0.81 10.56 11.19
N GLU A 88 -0.90 9.72 10.17
CA GLU A 88 -1.15 10.15 8.79
C GLU A 88 -2.52 10.83 8.64
N TYR A 89 -3.57 10.30 9.29
CA TYR A 89 -4.90 10.93 9.31
C TYR A 89 -4.91 12.24 10.09
N GLU A 90 -4.21 12.33 11.22
CA GLU A 90 -4.04 13.59 11.96
C GLU A 90 -3.36 14.66 11.10
N ALA A 91 -2.42 14.25 10.25
CA ALA A 91 -1.76 15.09 9.27
C ALA A 91 -2.57 15.31 7.97
N GLY A 92 -3.85 14.92 7.92
CA GLY A 92 -4.76 15.16 6.79
C GLY A 92 -4.47 14.32 5.55
N ARG A 93 -3.68 13.27 5.69
CA ARG A 93 -3.34 12.32 4.63
C ARG A 93 -4.23 11.10 4.74
N THR A 94 -4.34 10.34 3.64
CA THR A 94 -5.11 9.10 3.60
C THR A 94 -4.13 7.94 3.35
N PRO A 95 -3.65 7.26 4.41
CA PRO A 95 -2.68 6.18 4.29
C PRO A 95 -3.30 4.89 3.74
N ASN A 96 -2.43 3.97 3.30
CA ASN A 96 -2.81 2.58 3.01
C ASN A 96 -2.15 1.63 4.02
N PRO A 97 -2.87 1.16 5.06
CA PRO A 97 -2.28 0.35 6.12
C PRO A 97 -1.83 -1.04 5.62
N CYS A 98 -2.41 -1.55 4.53
CA CYS A 98 -1.99 -2.82 3.93
C CYS A 98 -0.61 -2.69 3.26
N MET A 99 -0.30 -1.53 2.66
CA MET A 99 1.04 -1.25 2.13
C MET A 99 2.07 -1.24 3.27
N ARG A 100 1.77 -0.51 4.36
CA ARG A 100 2.64 -0.41 5.54
C ARG A 100 2.85 -1.75 6.22
N CYS A 101 1.79 -2.56 6.36
CA CYS A 101 1.90 -3.91 6.91
C CYS A 101 2.77 -4.82 6.03
N ASN A 102 2.66 -4.75 4.69
CA ASN A 102 3.56 -5.52 3.82
C ASN A 102 5.01 -5.07 3.97
N GLU A 103 5.25 -3.76 3.95
CA GLU A 103 6.57 -3.16 4.09
C GLU A 103 7.22 -3.52 5.43
N LYS A 104 6.57 -3.18 6.54
CA LYS A 104 7.16 -3.21 7.89
C LYS A 104 7.04 -4.57 8.57
N ILE A 105 5.95 -5.29 8.33
CA ILE A 105 5.65 -6.51 9.08
C ILE A 105 5.92 -7.76 8.25
N LYS A 106 5.22 -7.95 7.12
CA LYS A 106 5.27 -9.21 6.37
C LYS A 106 6.59 -9.43 5.63
N PHE A 107 7.33 -8.39 5.27
CA PHE A 107 8.56 -8.55 4.51
C PHE A 107 9.78 -7.87 5.10
N ALA A 108 9.68 -6.79 5.87
CA ALA A 108 10.82 -6.40 6.70
C ALA A 108 10.95 -7.37 7.88
N ALA A 109 10.00 -7.32 8.83
CA ALA A 109 10.17 -8.02 10.10
C ALA A 109 10.11 -9.56 9.99
N LEU A 110 9.18 -10.12 9.20
CA LEU A 110 9.09 -11.57 9.01
C LEU A 110 10.29 -12.13 8.25
N LEU A 111 10.70 -11.49 7.15
CA LEU A 111 11.82 -11.97 6.34
C LEU A 111 13.15 -11.86 7.09
N GLU A 112 13.39 -10.74 7.76
CA GLU A 112 14.56 -10.53 8.60
C GLU A 112 14.66 -11.62 9.67
N LYS A 113 13.56 -11.91 10.36
CA LYS A 113 13.49 -13.00 11.34
C LYS A 113 13.65 -14.38 10.71
N ALA A 114 13.13 -14.59 9.49
CA ALA A 114 13.30 -15.86 8.78
C ALA A 114 14.78 -16.09 8.43
N VAL A 115 15.45 -15.10 7.83
CA VAL A 115 16.86 -15.18 7.46
C VAL A 115 17.74 -15.40 8.70
N SER A 116 17.48 -14.71 9.81
CA SER A 116 18.27 -14.88 11.04
C SER A 116 18.10 -16.26 11.70
N LEU A 117 16.97 -16.94 11.45
CA LEU A 117 16.72 -18.32 11.87
C LEU A 117 17.22 -19.38 10.86
N GLY A 118 17.93 -18.94 9.81
CA GLY A 118 18.53 -19.81 8.79
C GLY A 118 17.55 -20.30 7.73
N PHE A 119 16.43 -19.59 7.49
CA PHE A 119 15.59 -19.85 6.33
C PHE A 119 16.17 -19.17 5.08
N ASP A 120 16.15 -19.89 3.96
CA ASP A 120 16.65 -19.39 2.67
C ASP A 120 15.66 -18.41 2.02
N ALA A 121 14.36 -18.63 2.22
CA ALA A 121 13.31 -17.78 1.66
C ALA A 121 12.00 -17.85 2.45
N VAL A 122 11.15 -16.84 2.23
CA VAL A 122 9.76 -16.81 2.69
C VAL A 122 8.83 -17.04 1.49
N VAL A 123 7.94 -18.00 1.63
CA VAL A 123 6.87 -18.26 0.67
C VAL A 123 5.57 -17.64 1.15
N THR A 124 4.86 -16.94 0.26
CA THR A 124 3.56 -16.33 0.57
C THR A 124 2.54 -16.61 -0.52
N GLY A 125 1.25 -16.50 -0.19
CA GLY A 125 0.15 -16.65 -1.15
C GLY A 125 -0.09 -15.44 -2.05
N HIS A 126 0.90 -14.55 -2.25
CA HIS A 126 0.70 -13.39 -3.10
C HIS A 126 0.76 -13.75 -4.60
N TYR A 127 -0.06 -13.06 -5.38
CA TYR A 127 -0.07 -13.14 -6.84
C TYR A 127 0.83 -12.04 -7.41
N ALA A 128 2.12 -12.35 -7.52
CA ALA A 128 3.11 -11.57 -8.25
C ALA A 128 4.26 -12.50 -8.63
N ARG A 129 5.05 -12.15 -9.64
CA ARG A 129 6.15 -13.00 -10.12
C ARG A 129 7.48 -12.38 -9.71
N VAL A 130 8.38 -13.19 -9.16
CA VAL A 130 9.80 -12.80 -9.06
C VAL A 130 10.55 -13.49 -10.19
N ILE A 131 11.24 -12.73 -11.01
CA ILE A 131 12.13 -13.26 -12.06
C ILE A 131 13.57 -12.88 -11.76
N THR A 132 14.48 -13.67 -12.30
CA THR A 132 15.90 -13.33 -12.36
C THR A 132 16.19 -12.84 -13.77
N ASN A 133 16.71 -11.63 -13.92
CA ASN A 133 17.11 -11.08 -15.21
C ASN A 133 18.46 -11.66 -15.69
N ASP A 134 18.89 -11.27 -16.88
CA ASP A 134 20.11 -11.80 -17.51
C ASP A 134 21.39 -11.55 -16.69
N ASP A 135 21.41 -10.48 -15.90
CA ASP A 135 22.51 -10.11 -15.00
C ASP A 135 22.44 -10.84 -13.63
N GLY A 136 21.47 -11.73 -13.43
CA GLY A 136 21.28 -12.46 -12.17
C GLY A 136 20.52 -11.68 -11.10
N ASN A 137 20.00 -10.49 -11.42
CA ASN A 137 19.27 -9.65 -10.47
C ASN A 137 17.79 -10.06 -10.37
N ARG A 138 17.23 -9.96 -9.16
CA ARG A 138 15.80 -10.23 -8.91
C ARG A 138 14.95 -9.02 -9.23
N GLU A 139 13.88 -9.26 -9.97
CA GLU A 139 12.87 -8.28 -10.37
C GLU A 139 11.48 -8.75 -9.96
N LEU A 140 10.66 -7.82 -9.46
CA LEU A 140 9.25 -8.06 -9.20
C LEU A 140 8.44 -7.74 -10.47
N HIS A 141 7.52 -8.62 -10.82
CA HIS A 141 6.63 -8.50 -11.97
C HIS A 141 5.18 -8.75 -11.57
N ARG A 142 4.27 -8.20 -12.38
CA ARG A 142 2.84 -8.52 -12.33
C ARG A 142 2.58 -10.02 -12.43
N ALA A 143 1.51 -10.47 -11.80
CA ALA A 143 0.97 -11.82 -11.98
C ALA A 143 0.44 -12.05 -13.40
N ALA A 144 0.19 -13.30 -13.74
CA ALA A 144 -0.44 -13.67 -15.01
C ALA A 144 -1.89 -13.17 -15.11
N ASP A 145 -2.64 -13.19 -13.99
CA ASP A 145 -4.02 -12.70 -13.91
C ASP A 145 -4.06 -11.25 -13.41
N TRP A 146 -4.52 -10.34 -14.27
CA TRP A 146 -4.70 -8.92 -13.93
C TRP A 146 -5.67 -8.70 -12.77
N ALA A 147 -6.74 -9.48 -12.69
CA ALA A 147 -7.79 -9.30 -11.69
C ALA A 147 -7.32 -9.64 -10.27
N LYS A 148 -6.25 -10.44 -10.15
CA LYS A 148 -5.66 -10.87 -8.88
C LYS A 148 -4.25 -10.36 -8.67
N ASP A 149 -3.70 -9.58 -9.58
CA ASP A 149 -2.36 -9.02 -9.45
C ASP A 149 -2.20 -8.25 -8.13
N GLN A 150 -1.24 -8.67 -7.33
CA GLN A 150 -0.89 -8.07 -6.05
C GLN A 150 0.49 -7.42 -6.09
N SER A 151 1.07 -7.26 -7.29
CA SER A 151 2.36 -6.59 -7.46
C SER A 151 2.36 -5.14 -6.93
N TYR A 152 1.21 -4.46 -6.98
CA TYR A 152 1.02 -3.14 -6.36
C TYR A 152 1.35 -3.15 -4.86
N VAL A 153 0.81 -4.11 -4.10
CA VAL A 153 1.06 -4.16 -2.65
C VAL A 153 2.47 -4.64 -2.29
N LEU A 154 3.15 -5.26 -3.24
CA LEU A 154 4.52 -5.74 -3.12
C LEU A 154 5.55 -4.75 -3.71
N GLY A 155 5.13 -3.62 -4.28
CA GLY A 155 6.05 -2.59 -4.79
C GLY A 155 6.92 -1.95 -3.70
N VAL A 156 6.58 -2.18 -2.43
CA VAL A 156 7.37 -1.79 -1.25
C VAL A 156 8.64 -2.63 -1.07
N LEU A 157 8.72 -3.81 -1.68
CA LEU A 157 9.85 -4.72 -1.51
C LEU A 157 11.14 -4.11 -2.04
N THR A 158 12.25 -4.42 -1.39
CA THR A 158 13.59 -4.05 -1.85
C THR A 158 14.22 -5.16 -2.68
N HIS A 159 15.25 -4.82 -3.45
CA HIS A 159 16.05 -5.80 -4.19
C HIS A 159 16.56 -6.96 -3.32
N GLU A 160 17.06 -6.67 -2.11
CA GLU A 160 17.53 -7.71 -1.19
C GLU A 160 16.39 -8.59 -0.69
N GLN A 161 15.23 -8.01 -0.38
CA GLN A 161 14.07 -8.80 0.06
C GLN A 161 13.57 -9.74 -1.05
N LEU A 162 13.64 -9.32 -2.32
CA LEU A 162 13.24 -10.15 -3.47
C LEU A 162 14.14 -11.39 -3.69
N LYS A 163 15.38 -11.38 -3.18
CA LYS A 163 16.26 -12.57 -3.21
C LYS A 163 15.70 -13.71 -2.37
N HIS A 164 14.98 -13.36 -1.30
CA HIS A 164 14.43 -14.31 -0.33
C HIS A 164 12.91 -14.41 -0.41
N ALA A 165 12.26 -13.86 -1.44
CA ALA A 165 10.82 -13.92 -1.62
C ALA A 165 10.42 -14.96 -2.68
N TRP A 166 9.39 -15.75 -2.37
CA TRP A 166 8.81 -16.71 -3.32
C TRP A 166 7.28 -16.65 -3.35
N PHE A 167 6.74 -16.53 -4.57
CA PHE A 167 5.32 -16.37 -4.86
C PHE A 167 4.84 -17.46 -5.84
N PRO A 168 4.51 -18.67 -5.35
CA PRO A 168 4.22 -19.84 -6.18
C PRO A 168 2.86 -19.77 -6.89
N LEU A 169 2.05 -18.73 -6.65
CA LEU A 169 0.75 -18.53 -7.30
C LEU A 169 0.81 -17.61 -8.52
N ALA A 170 1.98 -17.03 -8.81
CA ALA A 170 2.17 -16.01 -9.85
C ALA A 170 1.63 -16.39 -11.24
N THR A 171 1.76 -17.66 -11.61
CA THR A 171 1.41 -18.21 -12.92
C THR A 171 0.04 -18.88 -12.92
N THR A 172 -0.66 -18.94 -11.79
CA THR A 172 -1.98 -19.57 -11.74
C THR A 172 -2.98 -18.68 -12.51
N PRO A 173 -3.67 -19.20 -13.54
CA PRO A 173 -4.56 -18.42 -14.39
C PRO A 173 -5.74 -17.78 -13.68
N SER A 174 -6.20 -18.37 -12.57
CA SER A 174 -7.32 -17.84 -11.82
C SER A 174 -7.35 -18.30 -10.36
N LYS A 175 -8.08 -17.55 -9.54
CA LYS A 175 -8.36 -17.96 -8.16
C LYS A 175 -9.25 -19.20 -8.06
N ALA A 176 -10.07 -19.47 -9.07
CA ALA A 176 -10.92 -20.66 -9.10
C ALA A 176 -10.05 -21.93 -9.09
N GLU A 177 -8.96 -21.94 -9.86
CA GLU A 177 -8.01 -23.05 -9.88
C GLU A 177 -7.30 -23.24 -8.53
N VAL A 178 -6.93 -22.15 -7.85
CA VAL A 178 -6.35 -22.24 -6.49
C VAL A 178 -7.34 -22.85 -5.51
N ARG A 179 -8.63 -22.49 -5.58
CA ARG A 179 -9.67 -23.08 -4.75
C ARG A 179 -9.93 -24.54 -5.08
N GLU A 180 -9.91 -24.90 -6.35
CA GLU A 180 -10.06 -26.29 -6.80
C GLU A 180 -8.88 -27.15 -6.35
N GLU A 181 -7.65 -26.65 -6.46
CA GLU A 181 -6.45 -27.31 -5.94
C GLU A 181 -6.56 -27.53 -4.43
N ALA A 182 -6.96 -26.50 -3.67
CA ALA A 182 -7.19 -26.63 -2.24
C ALA A 182 -8.29 -27.68 -1.92
N ALA A 183 -9.36 -27.73 -2.71
CA ALA A 183 -10.44 -28.70 -2.54
C ALA A 183 -9.98 -30.14 -2.85
N ARG A 184 -9.20 -30.35 -3.92
CA ARG A 184 -8.61 -31.66 -4.25
C ARG A 184 -7.65 -32.15 -3.16
N ARG A 185 -6.93 -31.22 -2.54
CA ARG A 185 -6.09 -31.50 -1.36
C ARG A 185 -6.92 -31.72 -0.09
N GLY A 186 -8.20 -31.38 -0.06
CA GLY A 186 -9.03 -31.53 1.14
C GLY A 186 -8.86 -30.43 2.18
N PHE A 187 -8.28 -29.28 1.81
CA PHE A 187 -8.11 -28.16 2.74
C PHE A 187 -9.46 -27.53 3.13
N SER A 188 -9.73 -27.38 4.42
CA SER A 188 -10.96 -26.76 4.96
C SER A 188 -11.17 -25.32 4.45
N VAL A 189 -10.08 -24.62 4.14
CA VAL A 189 -10.08 -23.23 3.68
C VAL A 189 -10.46 -23.05 2.21
N ALA A 190 -10.66 -24.13 1.44
CA ALA A 190 -10.93 -24.06 0.00
C ALA A 190 -12.14 -23.17 -0.38
N LYS A 191 -13.18 -23.16 0.47
CA LYS A 191 -14.39 -22.35 0.29
C LYS A 191 -14.42 -21.06 1.12
N LYS A 192 -13.37 -20.79 1.91
CA LYS A 192 -13.31 -19.62 2.78
C LYS A 192 -13.26 -18.34 1.91
N PRO A 193 -14.09 -17.31 2.17
CA PRO A 193 -14.03 -16.05 1.45
C PRO A 193 -12.67 -15.36 1.62
N ASP A 194 -12.34 -14.47 0.68
CA ASP A 194 -11.13 -13.67 0.74
C ASP A 194 -11.23 -12.66 1.88
N SER A 195 -10.13 -12.38 2.56
CA SER A 195 -10.07 -11.26 3.51
C SER A 195 -10.19 -9.94 2.76
N TYR A 196 -11.06 -9.07 3.24
CA TYR A 196 -11.25 -7.71 2.74
C TYR A 196 -11.30 -6.70 3.89
N ASP A 197 -11.24 -5.41 3.55
CA ASP A 197 -11.18 -4.25 4.46
C ASP A 197 -9.92 -4.16 5.35
N ILE A 198 -9.82 -3.06 6.11
CA ILE A 198 -8.69 -2.77 7.00
C ILE A 198 -8.74 -3.73 8.19
N CYS A 199 -7.68 -4.52 8.36
CA CYS A 199 -7.69 -5.64 9.28
C CYS A 199 -7.85 -5.27 10.76
N PHE A 200 -7.63 -4.03 11.20
CA PHE A 200 -7.86 -3.59 12.59
C PHE A 200 -9.15 -2.80 12.78
N ILE A 201 -9.94 -2.60 11.72
CA ILE A 201 -11.23 -1.90 11.74
C ILE A 201 -12.33 -2.92 11.39
N PRO A 202 -12.78 -3.75 12.36
CA PRO A 202 -13.66 -4.89 12.09
C PRO A 202 -15.02 -4.49 11.49
N GLU A 203 -15.53 -3.32 11.88
CA GLU A 203 -16.82 -2.80 11.44
C GLU A 203 -16.77 -2.20 10.03
N GLY A 204 -15.57 -1.91 9.51
CA GLY A 204 -15.35 -1.24 8.23
C GLY A 204 -15.63 0.27 8.26
N ASP A 205 -16.11 0.82 9.37
CA ASP A 205 -16.32 2.26 9.54
C ASP A 205 -15.04 2.95 10.03
N THR A 206 -14.23 3.38 9.05
CA THR A 206 -12.98 4.11 9.35
C THR A 206 -13.25 5.42 10.07
N ARG A 207 -14.36 6.09 9.80
CA ARG A 207 -14.66 7.39 10.43
C ARG A 207 -15.01 7.21 11.91
N ALA A 208 -15.87 6.24 12.22
CA ALA A 208 -16.20 5.92 13.61
C ALA A 208 -14.94 5.50 14.38
N TRP A 209 -14.15 4.60 13.79
CA TRP A 209 -12.90 4.13 14.40
C TRP A 209 -11.89 5.25 14.65
N LEU A 210 -11.69 6.17 13.68
CA LEU A 210 -10.83 7.34 13.88
C LEU A 210 -11.36 8.26 14.99
N GLY A 211 -12.68 8.37 15.17
CA GLY A 211 -13.28 9.18 16.23
C GLY A 211 -13.01 8.64 17.65
N GLU A 212 -12.67 7.36 17.78
CA GLU A 212 -12.26 6.76 19.05
C GLU A 212 -10.77 7.01 19.38
N HIS A 213 -9.95 7.31 18.36
CA HIS A 213 -8.49 7.41 18.48
C HIS A 213 -7.98 8.85 18.33
N ILE A 214 -8.69 9.69 17.58
CA ILE A 214 -8.33 11.08 17.29
C ILE A 214 -9.41 12.00 17.85
N GLN A 215 -8.98 13.04 18.56
CA GLN A 215 -9.90 14.09 19.00
C GLN A 215 -10.41 14.90 17.80
N MET A 216 -11.61 14.57 17.33
CA MET A 216 -12.28 15.30 16.26
C MET A 216 -12.77 16.67 16.75
N ARG A 217 -12.45 17.72 16.00
CA ARG A 217 -12.87 19.10 16.30
C ARG A 217 -13.71 19.66 15.15
N PRO A 218 -14.84 20.34 15.42
CA PRO A 218 -15.60 20.99 14.39
C PRO A 218 -14.77 22.01 13.59
N GLY A 219 -14.97 22.05 12.29
CA GLY A 219 -14.24 22.91 11.36
C GLY A 219 -15.10 23.34 10.19
N LEU A 220 -14.51 24.09 9.26
CA LEU A 220 -15.23 24.75 8.17
C LEU A 220 -15.02 24.03 6.83
N ILE A 221 -16.09 23.87 6.08
CA ILE A 221 -16.03 23.50 4.66
C ILE A 221 -16.03 24.79 3.83
N LYS A 222 -14.98 25.01 3.05
CA LYS A 222 -14.80 26.20 2.20
C LYS A 222 -14.69 25.82 0.73
N ASP A 223 -15.00 26.74 -0.18
CA ASP A 223 -14.61 26.59 -1.58
C ASP A 223 -13.23 27.19 -1.88
N THR A 224 -12.77 27.09 -3.13
CA THR A 224 -11.49 27.63 -3.58
C THR A 224 -11.37 29.15 -3.52
N SER A 225 -12.49 29.88 -3.38
CA SER A 225 -12.47 31.33 -3.15
C SER A 225 -12.38 31.70 -1.66
N GLY A 226 -12.44 30.70 -0.77
CA GLY A 226 -12.49 30.89 0.67
C GLY A 226 -13.90 31.09 1.23
N THR A 227 -14.95 31.00 0.40
CA THR A 227 -16.34 31.12 0.85
C THR A 227 -16.71 29.94 1.73
N VAL A 228 -17.23 30.21 2.94
CA VAL A 228 -17.73 29.18 3.86
C VAL A 228 -19.06 28.61 3.34
N LEU A 229 -19.09 27.30 3.12
CA LEU A 229 -20.25 26.57 2.60
C LEU A 229 -20.98 25.76 3.68
N GLY A 230 -20.30 25.41 4.77
CA GLY A 230 -20.85 24.66 5.87
C GLY A 230 -19.79 24.29 6.91
N GLU A 231 -20.17 23.40 7.83
CA GLU A 231 -19.32 22.90 8.91
C GLU A 231 -19.16 21.39 8.81
N HIS A 232 -18.10 20.87 9.42
CA HIS A 232 -17.85 19.44 9.54
C HIS A 232 -17.42 19.08 10.97
N PRO A 233 -17.60 17.83 11.42
CA PRO A 233 -17.23 17.42 12.78
C PRO A 233 -15.72 17.15 12.98
N GLY A 234 -14.96 17.01 11.89
CA GLY A 234 -13.49 16.84 11.92
C GLY A 234 -12.91 16.66 10.52
N ALA A 235 -11.84 17.39 10.19
CA ALA A 235 -11.27 17.40 8.84
C ALA A 235 -10.63 16.04 8.46
N GLN A 236 -10.13 15.32 9.48
CA GLN A 236 -9.49 14.00 9.37
C GLN A 236 -10.46 12.90 8.88
N ALA A 237 -11.77 13.13 9.02
CA ALA A 237 -12.80 12.18 8.55
C ALA A 237 -13.08 12.28 7.03
N TYR A 238 -12.37 13.15 6.32
CA TYR A 238 -12.54 13.36 4.88
C TYR A 238 -11.36 12.80 4.09
N THR A 239 -11.58 12.57 2.80
CA THR A 239 -10.55 12.13 1.86
C THR A 239 -10.65 12.92 0.56
N VAL A 240 -9.51 13.27 -0.04
CA VAL A 240 -9.48 13.94 -1.35
C VAL A 240 -10.23 13.12 -2.40
N GLY A 241 -11.09 13.76 -3.18
CA GLY A 241 -12.00 13.13 -4.14
C GLY A 241 -13.33 12.64 -3.54
N GLN A 242 -13.54 12.75 -2.23
CA GLN A 242 -14.81 12.39 -1.59
C GLN A 242 -15.95 13.32 -2.01
N ARG A 243 -17.09 12.72 -2.38
CA ARG A 243 -18.35 13.42 -2.68
C ARG A 243 -19.39 13.28 -1.56
N LYS A 244 -19.55 12.07 -1.03
CA LYS A 244 -20.59 11.74 -0.05
C LYS A 244 -20.19 12.25 1.34
N GLY A 245 -21.18 12.57 2.19
CA GLY A 245 -20.92 12.96 3.58
C GLY A 245 -20.47 14.41 3.80
N LEU A 246 -20.46 15.25 2.76
CA LEU A 246 -20.21 16.69 2.88
C LEU A 246 -21.42 17.47 3.43
N ALA A 247 -22.64 16.93 3.29
CA ALA A 247 -23.89 17.49 3.83
C ALA A 247 -24.06 19.01 3.61
N LEU A 248 -23.63 19.52 2.44
CA LEU A 248 -23.68 20.95 2.14
C LEU A 248 -25.12 21.37 1.82
N GLY A 249 -25.66 22.30 2.61
CA GLY A 249 -27.01 22.86 2.41
C GLY A 249 -27.11 23.85 1.24
N LYS A 250 -25.98 24.26 0.65
CA LYS A 250 -25.91 25.18 -0.50
C LYS A 250 -25.38 24.44 -1.73
N PRO A 251 -26.21 24.21 -2.76
CA PRO A 251 -25.75 23.68 -4.05
C PRO A 251 -24.67 24.57 -4.67
N ALA A 252 -23.83 24.01 -5.54
CA ALA A 252 -22.94 24.84 -6.35
C ALA A 252 -23.77 25.74 -7.29
N PRO A 253 -23.27 26.94 -7.69
CA PRO A 253 -23.98 27.84 -8.59
C PRO A 253 -24.39 27.20 -9.92
N ASP A 254 -23.63 26.21 -10.39
CA ASP A 254 -23.87 25.43 -11.61
C ASP A 254 -24.71 24.16 -11.37
N GLY A 255 -25.19 23.93 -10.14
CA GLY A 255 -25.95 22.75 -9.73
C GLY A 255 -25.14 21.45 -9.65
N LYS A 256 -23.83 21.47 -9.94
CA LYS A 256 -22.99 20.27 -9.95
C LYS A 256 -22.56 19.86 -8.52
N PRO A 257 -22.26 18.57 -8.29
CA PRO A 257 -21.75 18.13 -7.00
C PRO A 257 -20.36 18.68 -6.73
N ARG A 258 -20.07 18.94 -5.45
CA ARG A 258 -18.74 19.31 -4.97
C ARG A 258 -17.98 18.08 -4.47
N PHE A 259 -16.66 18.15 -4.58
CA PHE A 259 -15.74 17.12 -4.13
C PHE A 259 -14.68 17.74 -3.22
N VAL A 260 -14.19 16.99 -2.24
CA VAL A 260 -13.04 17.40 -1.42
C VAL A 260 -11.80 17.52 -2.29
N LEU A 261 -11.24 18.71 -2.40
CA LEU A 261 -10.01 18.99 -3.14
C LEU A 261 -8.78 18.91 -2.24
N GLU A 262 -8.91 19.36 -0.99
CA GLU A 262 -7.80 19.52 -0.05
C GLU A 262 -8.32 19.42 1.38
N ILE A 263 -7.48 18.89 2.27
CA ILE A 263 -7.71 18.85 3.70
C ILE A 263 -6.59 19.66 4.34
N ARG A 264 -6.93 20.64 5.18
CA ARG A 264 -5.98 21.50 5.89
C ARG A 264 -6.10 21.26 7.40
N PRO A 265 -5.33 20.32 7.96
CA PRO A 265 -5.42 19.98 9.38
C PRO A 265 -5.08 21.16 10.31
N LYS A 266 -4.08 21.97 9.94
CA LYS A 266 -3.60 23.10 10.75
C LYS A 266 -4.70 24.15 10.98
N THR A 267 -5.49 24.45 9.95
CA THR A 267 -6.63 25.40 10.04
C THR A 267 -7.96 24.71 10.31
N ASN A 268 -7.97 23.37 10.35
CA ASN A 268 -9.16 22.52 10.44
C ASN A 268 -10.21 22.85 9.36
N GLU A 269 -9.76 22.93 8.11
CA GLU A 269 -10.59 23.26 6.95
C GLU A 269 -10.63 22.11 5.94
N VAL A 270 -11.79 21.94 5.31
CA VAL A 270 -11.96 21.07 4.14
C VAL A 270 -12.30 21.94 2.94
N ILE A 271 -11.44 21.91 1.92
CA ILE A 271 -11.66 22.69 0.69
C ILE A 271 -12.39 21.83 -0.32
N VAL A 272 -13.48 22.34 -0.88
CA VAL A 272 -14.30 21.64 -1.87
C VAL A 272 -14.45 22.42 -3.16
N GLY A 273 -14.62 21.73 -4.27
CA GLY A 273 -14.83 22.35 -5.56
C GLY A 273 -15.36 21.39 -6.61
N SER A 274 -15.27 21.81 -7.87
CA SER A 274 -15.77 21.01 -8.99
C SER A 274 -14.87 19.79 -9.27
N ARG A 275 -15.38 18.83 -10.04
CA ARG A 275 -14.63 17.60 -10.37
C ARG A 275 -13.39 17.89 -11.20
N GLU A 276 -13.45 18.92 -12.05
CA GLU A 276 -12.36 19.32 -12.94
C GLU A 276 -11.13 19.78 -12.14
N LEU A 277 -11.33 20.34 -10.94
CA LEU A 277 -10.25 20.74 -10.04
C LEU A 277 -9.55 19.56 -9.34
N LEU A 278 -10.08 18.34 -9.47
CA LEU A 278 -9.41 17.12 -9.03
C LEU A 278 -8.45 16.56 -10.07
N ALA A 279 -8.32 17.19 -11.25
CA ALA A 279 -7.36 16.76 -12.26
C ALA A 279 -5.94 16.77 -11.67
N VAL A 280 -5.17 15.76 -12.03
CA VAL A 280 -3.79 15.56 -11.61
C VAL A 280 -2.96 15.34 -12.86
N ASP A 281 -1.96 16.21 -13.04
CA ASP A 281 -0.99 16.15 -14.13
C ASP A 281 0.39 15.76 -13.61
N GLU A 282 0.72 16.12 -12.35
CA GLU A 282 1.98 15.79 -11.70
C GLU A 282 1.73 15.16 -10.31
N ILE A 283 2.46 14.08 -10.02
CA ILE A 283 2.51 13.43 -8.71
C ILE A 283 3.95 13.51 -8.20
N ARG A 284 4.12 13.93 -6.94
CA ARG A 284 5.41 13.95 -6.24
C ARG A 284 5.35 13.00 -5.07
N GLY A 285 6.22 11.99 -5.12
CA GLY A 285 6.36 10.97 -4.10
C GLY A 285 7.63 11.15 -3.27
N ILE A 286 7.58 10.76 -2.01
CA ILE A 286 8.70 10.70 -1.07
C ILE A 286 8.92 9.24 -0.63
N ARG A 287 10.06 8.99 0.06
CA ARG A 287 10.39 7.67 0.63
C ARG A 287 10.35 6.56 -0.42
N ALA A 288 11.07 6.80 -1.52
CA ALA A 288 11.12 5.85 -2.62
C ALA A 288 11.79 4.53 -2.18
N THR A 289 11.19 3.40 -2.58
CA THR A 289 11.82 2.08 -2.49
C THR A 289 11.87 1.46 -3.88
N TRP A 290 12.84 0.57 -4.12
CA TRP A 290 13.07 -0.04 -5.42
C TRP A 290 12.92 -1.57 -5.34
N ALA A 291 11.94 -2.10 -6.09
CA ALA A 291 11.58 -3.51 -6.17
C ALA A 291 12.49 -4.26 -7.17
N GLY A 292 13.78 -4.20 -6.90
CA GLY A 292 14.84 -4.66 -7.79
C GLY A 292 15.92 -3.59 -7.94
N VAL A 293 16.85 -3.82 -8.87
CA VAL A 293 17.84 -2.79 -9.21
C VAL A 293 17.12 -1.59 -9.85
N PRO A 294 17.36 -0.35 -9.41
CA PRO A 294 16.74 0.83 -10.02
C PRO A 294 17.04 0.94 -11.52
N VAL A 295 16.25 1.73 -12.24
CA VAL A 295 16.56 2.07 -13.64
C VAL A 295 17.87 2.86 -13.72
N ALA A 296 18.57 2.80 -14.85
CA ALA A 296 19.90 3.38 -14.99
C ALA A 296 19.92 4.89 -14.65
N GLU A 297 18.91 5.63 -15.09
CA GLU A 297 18.73 7.06 -14.82
C GLU A 297 18.66 7.35 -13.32
N ALA A 298 17.99 6.49 -12.56
CA ALA A 298 17.88 6.59 -11.11
C ALA A 298 19.17 6.17 -10.41
N THR A 299 19.78 5.04 -10.82
CA THR A 299 21.04 4.56 -10.25
C THR A 299 22.18 5.56 -10.42
N GLU A 300 22.32 6.12 -11.61
CA GLU A 300 23.37 7.09 -11.92
C GLU A 300 23.17 8.40 -11.15
N PHE A 301 21.92 8.87 -11.02
CA PHE A 301 21.60 10.07 -10.26
C PHE A 301 21.81 9.89 -8.75
N MET A 302 21.40 8.76 -8.18
CA MET A 302 21.56 8.49 -6.74
C MET A 302 23.02 8.30 -6.30
N ARG A 303 23.97 8.13 -7.23
CA ARG A 303 25.42 8.11 -6.94
C ARG A 303 26.05 9.50 -6.89
N GLN A 304 25.35 10.52 -7.39
CA GLN A 304 25.83 11.89 -7.39
C GLN A 304 25.57 12.56 -6.04
N ASP A 305 26.37 13.56 -5.70
CA ASP A 305 26.17 14.34 -4.48
C ASP A 305 24.81 15.05 -4.49
N PRO A 306 24.04 15.01 -3.39
CA PRO A 306 22.76 15.72 -3.29
C PRO A 306 22.91 17.21 -3.53
N LYS A 307 22.19 17.75 -4.51
CA LYS A 307 22.18 19.18 -4.84
C LYS A 307 20.76 19.67 -5.06
N LEU A 308 20.38 20.74 -4.37
CA LEU A 308 19.06 21.35 -4.49
C LEU A 308 18.70 21.63 -5.96
N GLY A 309 17.53 21.17 -6.39
CA GLY A 309 17.01 21.34 -7.74
C GLY A 309 17.60 20.39 -8.79
N ALA A 310 18.66 19.64 -8.47
CA ALA A 310 19.20 18.64 -9.39
C ALA A 310 18.16 17.55 -9.67
N SER A 311 18.11 17.10 -10.93
CA SER A 311 17.14 16.12 -11.41
C SER A 311 17.83 15.04 -12.23
N SER A 312 17.35 13.80 -12.12
CA SER A 312 17.79 12.70 -12.98
C SER A 312 17.32 12.90 -14.43
N ALA A 313 17.86 12.11 -15.35
CA ALA A 313 17.22 11.91 -16.64
C ALA A 313 15.80 11.33 -16.45
N THR A 314 14.92 11.64 -17.41
CA THR A 314 13.53 11.15 -17.39
C THR A 314 13.44 9.75 -17.97
N PHE A 315 12.59 8.91 -17.39
CA PHE A 315 12.29 7.57 -17.88
C PHE A 315 10.78 7.32 -17.99
N GLU A 316 10.39 6.52 -18.98
CA GLU A 316 8.98 6.17 -19.23
C GLU A 316 8.47 5.17 -18.18
N VAL A 317 7.26 5.41 -17.69
CA VAL A 317 6.61 4.57 -16.67
C VAL A 317 5.10 4.48 -16.90
N THR A 318 4.49 3.48 -16.27
CA THR A 318 3.09 3.59 -15.86
C THR A 318 3.00 3.70 -14.34
N ALA A 319 2.15 4.60 -13.85
CA ALA A 319 1.98 4.88 -12.43
C ALA A 319 0.61 4.37 -11.97
N GLN A 320 0.61 3.53 -10.94
CA GLN A 320 -0.61 3.04 -10.29
C GLN A 320 -0.69 3.66 -8.89
N VAL A 321 -1.83 4.27 -8.56
CA VAL A 321 -2.02 4.99 -7.28
C VAL A 321 -3.05 4.32 -6.35
N ARG A 322 -3.68 3.24 -6.82
CA ARG A 322 -4.64 2.41 -6.06
C ARG A 322 -4.58 0.97 -6.57
N ALA A 323 -4.73 -0.01 -5.68
CA ALA A 323 -4.56 -1.44 -6.00
C ALA A 323 -5.41 -1.96 -7.16
N HIS A 324 -6.64 -1.45 -7.31
CA HIS A 324 -7.58 -1.86 -8.37
C HIS A 324 -7.78 -0.80 -9.46
N ALA A 325 -6.96 0.25 -9.49
CA ALA A 325 -7.00 1.24 -10.56
C ALA A 325 -6.06 0.83 -11.70
N ASP A 326 -6.45 1.16 -12.93
CA ASP A 326 -5.57 1.01 -14.08
C ASP A 326 -4.35 1.93 -13.95
N PRO A 327 -3.15 1.46 -14.32
CA PRO A 327 -1.96 2.28 -14.27
C PRO A 327 -1.99 3.31 -15.42
N VAL A 328 -1.54 4.52 -15.15
CA VAL A 328 -1.57 5.64 -16.10
C VAL A 328 -0.17 5.92 -16.64
N ARG A 329 -0.06 6.13 -17.95
CA ARG A 329 1.23 6.40 -18.59
C ARG A 329 1.78 7.76 -18.16
N GLY A 330 3.10 7.84 -18.04
CA GLY A 330 3.78 9.06 -17.67
C GLY A 330 5.29 8.98 -17.86
N THR A 331 5.96 10.06 -17.52
CA THR A 331 7.42 10.14 -17.41
C THR A 331 7.79 10.43 -15.97
N ALA A 332 8.75 9.70 -15.43
CA ALA A 332 9.27 9.89 -14.09
C ALA A 332 10.70 10.44 -14.14
N HIS A 333 11.07 11.21 -13.11
CA HIS A 333 12.45 11.54 -12.78
C HIS A 333 12.59 11.67 -11.27
N LEU A 334 13.82 11.63 -10.77
CA LEU A 334 14.14 11.94 -9.39
C LEU A 334 14.59 13.40 -9.27
N GLN A 335 14.24 14.06 -8.18
CA GLN A 335 14.62 15.44 -7.91
C GLN A 335 15.01 15.62 -6.44
N TRP A 336 16.14 16.29 -6.19
CA TRP A 336 16.48 16.77 -4.85
C TRP A 336 15.76 18.08 -4.58
N VAL A 337 14.97 18.11 -3.52
CA VAL A 337 14.24 19.31 -3.06
C VAL A 337 14.55 19.57 -1.59
N GLU A 338 14.30 20.79 -1.14
CA GLU A 338 14.35 21.12 0.27
C GLU A 338 13.15 20.51 1.00
N ASN A 339 13.38 20.01 2.21
CA ASN A 339 12.33 19.47 3.03
C ASN A 339 11.52 20.60 3.67
N THR A 340 10.20 20.44 3.63
CA THR A 340 9.23 21.42 4.15
C THR A 340 8.63 20.99 5.49
N ASP A 341 9.03 19.83 5.99
CA ASP A 341 8.57 19.31 7.27
C ASP A 341 9.30 20.05 8.41
N GLU A 342 8.57 20.57 9.40
CA GLU A 342 9.10 21.44 10.47
C GLU A 342 10.35 20.87 11.17
N ASP A 343 10.41 19.56 11.38
CA ASP A 343 11.52 18.90 12.08
C ASP A 343 12.79 18.73 11.22
N THR A 344 12.69 18.94 9.91
CA THR A 344 13.77 18.66 8.94
C THR A 344 13.95 19.77 7.92
N GLU A 345 13.41 20.96 8.21
CA GLU A 345 13.51 22.15 7.38
C GLU A 345 14.99 22.44 7.05
N GLY A 346 15.28 22.77 5.79
CA GLY A 346 16.64 22.98 5.31
C GLY A 346 17.40 21.72 4.88
N GLN A 347 16.91 20.51 5.18
CA GLN A 347 17.52 19.27 4.69
C GLN A 347 17.06 18.94 3.27
N LEU A 348 17.95 18.35 2.46
CA LEU A 348 17.56 17.84 1.15
C LEU A 348 16.82 16.50 1.28
N ARG A 349 15.72 16.37 0.55
CA ARG A 349 15.01 15.11 0.36
C ARG A 349 14.90 14.76 -1.12
N LEU A 350 14.93 13.47 -1.41
CA LEU A 350 14.75 12.94 -2.76
C LEU A 350 13.26 12.72 -3.03
N GLU A 351 12.74 13.34 -4.08
CA GLU A 351 11.37 13.15 -4.57
C GLU A 351 11.37 12.37 -5.89
N THR A 352 10.41 11.47 -6.02
CA THR A 352 10.03 10.85 -7.30
C THR A 352 8.95 11.70 -7.93
N VAL A 353 9.25 12.35 -9.06
CA VAL A 353 8.32 13.24 -9.78
C VAL A 353 7.80 12.52 -11.01
N VAL A 354 6.48 12.38 -11.11
CA VAL A 354 5.81 11.71 -12.24
C VAL A 354 4.86 12.67 -12.92
N ARG A 355 5.10 12.91 -14.21
CA ARG A 355 4.20 13.65 -15.08
C ARG A 355 3.34 12.69 -15.87
N LEU A 356 2.03 12.79 -15.71
CA LEU A 356 1.04 11.91 -16.31
C LEU A 356 0.72 12.38 -17.73
N LYS A 357 0.60 11.44 -18.67
CA LYS A 357 0.20 11.72 -20.06
C LYS A 357 -1.31 11.76 -20.22
N ASP A 358 -2.02 10.84 -19.58
CA ASP A 358 -3.48 10.68 -19.73
C ASP A 358 -4.26 11.32 -18.55
N GLY A 359 -3.55 11.94 -17.59
CA GLY A 359 -4.10 12.56 -16.38
C GLY A 359 -4.69 11.56 -15.37
N LEU A 360 -4.80 11.97 -14.11
CA LEU A 360 -5.53 11.25 -13.07
C LEU A 360 -6.53 12.17 -12.37
N SER A 361 -7.40 11.60 -11.53
CA SER A 361 -8.31 12.39 -10.72
C SER A 361 -8.40 11.88 -9.29
N GLY A 362 -8.40 12.79 -8.32
CA GLY A 362 -8.62 12.48 -6.90
C GLY A 362 -7.50 11.63 -6.29
N VAL A 363 -6.25 12.00 -6.55
CA VAL A 363 -5.08 11.36 -5.94
C VAL A 363 -4.85 11.99 -4.57
N ALA A 364 -5.03 11.21 -3.50
CA ALA A 364 -4.89 11.69 -2.13
C ALA A 364 -3.44 11.55 -1.64
N PRO A 365 -2.85 12.58 -1.01
CA PRO A 365 -1.62 12.45 -0.25
C PRO A 365 -1.70 11.35 0.82
N GLY A 366 -0.57 10.68 1.10
CA GLY A 366 -0.48 9.51 1.98
C GLY A 366 -0.73 8.16 1.30
N GLN A 367 -1.39 8.15 0.14
CA GLN A 367 -1.49 6.94 -0.69
C GLN A 367 -0.12 6.58 -1.29
N THR A 368 -0.01 5.36 -1.80
CA THR A 368 1.21 4.89 -2.45
C THR A 368 1.10 5.00 -3.97
N MET A 369 2.15 5.47 -4.62
CA MET A 369 2.34 5.38 -6.06
C MET A 369 3.34 4.26 -6.35
N VAL A 370 2.95 3.31 -7.19
CA VAL A 370 3.82 2.23 -7.67
C VAL A 370 4.11 2.45 -9.14
N LEU A 371 5.39 2.35 -9.52
CA LEU A 371 5.85 2.59 -10.88
C LEU A 371 6.18 1.27 -11.58
N TYR A 372 5.83 1.19 -12.86
CA TYR A 372 6.03 0.00 -13.68
C TYR A 372 6.67 0.33 -15.03
N GLN A 373 7.40 -0.64 -15.57
CA GLN A 373 7.82 -0.71 -16.97
C GLN A 373 7.37 -2.05 -17.56
N GLY A 374 6.33 -2.01 -18.40
CA GLY A 374 5.64 -3.24 -18.82
C GLY A 374 5.06 -3.97 -17.61
N THR A 375 5.50 -5.21 -17.39
CA THR A 375 5.11 -5.99 -16.21
C THR A 375 6.03 -5.78 -15.00
N ARG A 376 7.22 -5.21 -15.20
CA ARG A 376 8.22 -5.01 -14.14
C ARG A 376 7.76 -3.91 -13.19
N VAL A 377 7.78 -4.19 -11.90
CA VAL A 377 7.59 -3.21 -10.84
C VAL A 377 8.94 -2.56 -10.55
N LEU A 378 9.05 -1.26 -10.74
CA LEU A 378 10.28 -0.53 -10.41
C LEU A 378 10.39 -0.31 -8.90
N GLY A 379 9.26 -0.05 -8.25
CA GLY A 379 9.22 0.30 -6.84
C GLY A 379 8.03 1.20 -6.51
N GLN A 380 8.08 1.83 -5.34
CA GLN A 380 7.02 2.72 -4.89
C GLN A 380 7.53 4.03 -4.31
N SER A 381 6.64 5.00 -4.16
CA SER A 381 6.83 6.19 -3.34
C SER A 381 5.53 6.56 -2.64
N THR A 382 5.63 7.14 -1.45
CA THR A 382 4.47 7.70 -0.74
C THR A 382 4.11 9.03 -1.36
N ILE A 383 2.87 9.22 -1.80
CA ILE A 383 2.42 10.45 -2.46
C ILE A 383 2.41 11.57 -1.43
N ALA A 384 3.32 12.54 -1.59
CA ALA A 384 3.33 13.75 -0.79
C ALA A 384 2.41 14.81 -1.40
N ARG A 385 2.42 14.93 -2.73
CA ARG A 385 1.65 15.95 -3.46
C ARG A 385 1.15 15.38 -4.78
N ALA A 386 -0.06 15.78 -5.17
CA ALA A 386 -0.64 15.49 -6.48
C ALA A 386 -1.53 16.66 -6.89
N TYR A 387 -1.26 17.25 -8.06
CA TYR A 387 -1.95 18.47 -8.49
C TYR A 387 -2.02 18.58 -10.01
N SER A 388 -2.95 19.41 -10.49
CA SER A 388 -2.96 19.85 -11.88
C SER A 388 -1.92 20.94 -12.09
N LEU A 389 -1.23 20.91 -13.23
CA LEU A 389 -0.30 21.95 -13.64
C LEU A 389 -1.01 23.25 -14.03
N ALA A 390 -2.34 23.23 -14.20
CA ALA A 390 -3.18 24.40 -14.44
C ALA A 390 -3.56 25.17 -13.16
N ARG A 391 -3.26 24.64 -11.96
CA ARG A 391 -3.51 25.31 -10.68
C ARG A 391 -2.37 26.29 -10.37
N GLU A 392 -2.61 27.59 -10.57
CA GLU A 392 -1.63 28.65 -10.28
C GLU A 392 -1.39 28.86 -8.77
N ASP A 393 -2.39 28.57 -7.93
CA ASP A 393 -2.35 28.72 -6.47
C ASP A 393 -1.40 27.73 -5.77
N ILE A 394 -1.05 26.62 -6.42
CA ILE A 394 -0.15 25.59 -5.88
C ILE A 394 1.31 25.81 -6.33
N ARG A 395 1.55 26.53 -7.44
CA ARG A 395 2.92 26.80 -7.93
C ARG A 395 3.74 27.67 -6.98
N GLN A 396 3.10 28.55 -6.21
CA GLN A 396 3.80 29.52 -5.35
C GLN A 396 4.44 28.91 -4.10
N THR A 397 4.03 27.71 -3.70
CA THR A 397 4.66 26.95 -2.60
C THR A 397 5.78 26.01 -3.07
N ALA A 398 6.13 26.06 -4.36
CA ALA A 398 7.10 25.16 -4.98
C ALA A 398 8.34 25.87 -5.57
N ALA A 399 8.48 27.18 -5.33
CA ALA A 399 9.63 27.98 -5.75
C ALA A 399 10.59 28.23 -4.60
#